data_AF-A0A7X2PJI0-F1
#
_entry.id   AF-A0A7X2PJI0-F1
#
_cell.length_a   1.000
_cell.length_b   1.000
_cell.length_c   1.000
_cell.angle_alpha   90.00
_cell.angle_beta   90.00
_cell.angle_gamma   90.00
#
_symmetry.space_group_name_H-M   'P 1'
#
loop_
_entity.id
_entity.type
_entity.pdbx_description
1 polymer ?
#
loop_
_entity_poly.entity_id
_entity_poly.type
_entity_poly.pdbx_seq_one_letter_code
_entity_poly.pdbx_strand_id
1 'polypeptide(L)'
;GYCLGSTAQYAEARAWHERAVAEAAQGDVHGRIDHASLGRSLHHVGYCLWSTGQYAEARPWYERAVAEAEKGDVHGRIDHASLSISLRTGAACLRKLGEVDLASEWERRASELTA
;
A
#
# COMPACT_ATOMS: atom_id res chain seq x y z
N GLY A 1 23.09 17.91 3.62
CA GLY A 1 23.70 16.61 3.27
C GLY A 1 22.70 15.48 3.32
N TYR A 2 22.12 15.19 4.49
CA TYR A 2 21.32 13.97 4.72
C TYR A 2 19.98 13.85 3.96
N CYS A 3 19.31 14.96 3.62
CA CYS A 3 17.97 14.88 2.99
C CYS A 3 17.97 14.47 1.51
N LEU A 4 19.08 14.71 0.79
CA LEU A 4 19.19 14.37 -0.64
C LEU A 4 19.39 12.87 -0.87
N GLY A 5 20.07 12.18 0.06
CA GLY A 5 20.26 10.73 -0.02
C GLY A 5 18.96 9.95 0.15
N SER A 6 18.16 10.32 1.16
CA SER A 6 16.89 9.64 1.45
C SER A 6 15.86 9.84 0.33
N THR A 7 15.75 11.05 -0.21
CA THR A 7 14.81 11.33 -1.32
C THR A 7 15.17 10.60 -2.60
N ALA A 8 16.46 10.50 -2.94
CA ALA A 8 16.93 9.70 -4.06
C ALA A 8 16.63 8.20 -3.88
N GLN A 9 16.82 7.66 -2.68
CA GLN A 9 16.51 6.26 -2.37
C GLN A 9 15.02 5.95 -2.47
N TYR A 10 14.13 6.83 -2.00
CA TYR A 10 12.69 6.63 -2.15
C TYR A 10 12.22 6.73 -3.60
N ALA A 11 12.85 7.57 -4.42
CA ALA A 11 12.56 7.66 -5.85
C ALA A 11 12.97 6.37 -6.59
N GLU A 12 14.14 5.83 -6.27
CA GLU A 12 14.59 4.55 -6.82
C GLU A 12 13.69 3.39 -6.35
N ALA A 13 13.40 3.31 -5.05
CA ALA A 13 12.49 2.31 -4.49
C ALA A 13 11.10 2.37 -5.13
N ARG A 14 10.57 3.57 -5.35
CA ARG A 14 9.30 3.78 -6.06
C ARG A 14 9.33 3.14 -7.46
N ALA A 15 10.36 3.39 -8.26
CA ALA A 15 10.47 2.82 -9.61
C ALA A 15 10.51 1.29 -9.59
N TRP A 16 11.22 0.70 -8.61
CA TRP A 16 11.23 -0.76 -8.41
C TRP A 16 9.85 -1.31 -8.04
N HIS A 17 9.14 -0.65 -7.12
CA HIS A 17 7.80 -1.08 -6.72
C HIS A 17 6.76 -0.87 -7.81
N GLU A 18 6.83 0.20 -8.60
CA GLU A 18 5.94 0.41 -9.76
C GLU A 18 6.15 -0.68 -10.82
N ARG A 19 7.40 -1.09 -11.08
CA ARG A 19 7.68 -2.28 -11.91
C ARG A 19 7.09 -3.54 -11.30
N ALA A 20 7.27 -3.77 -10.00
CA ALA A 20 6.69 -4.94 -9.33
C ALA A 20 5.17 -4.98 -9.45
N VAL A 21 4.50 -3.82 -9.36
CA VAL A 21 3.05 -3.69 -9.59
C VAL A 21 2.69 -4.05 -11.03
N ALA A 22 3.44 -3.56 -12.03
CA ALA A 22 3.18 -3.86 -13.44
C ALA A 22 3.37 -5.36 -13.76
N GLU A 23 4.39 -6.00 -13.19
CA GLU A 23 4.64 -7.43 -13.34
C GLU A 23 3.57 -8.26 -12.62
N ALA A 24 3.26 -7.94 -11.36
CA ALA A 24 2.25 -8.65 -10.59
C ALA A 24 0.85 -8.53 -11.21
N ALA A 25 0.54 -7.41 -11.88
CA ALA A 25 -0.72 -7.21 -12.59
C ALA A 25 -0.85 -8.03 -13.88
N GLN A 26 0.25 -8.57 -14.45
CA GLN A 26 0.18 -9.44 -15.63
C GLN A 26 -0.34 -10.85 -15.29
N GLY A 27 -0.21 -11.27 -14.02
CA GLY A 27 -0.58 -12.61 -13.57
C GLY A 27 0.40 -13.69 -14.04
N ASP A 28 0.14 -14.93 -13.64
CA ASP A 28 0.93 -16.09 -14.04
C ASP A 28 0.60 -16.55 -15.48
N VAL A 29 1.26 -17.63 -15.93
CA VAL A 29 1.02 -18.25 -17.24
C VAL A 29 -0.46 -18.66 -17.46
N HIS A 30 -1.24 -18.78 -16.38
CA HIS A 30 -2.66 -19.11 -16.39
C HIS A 30 -3.57 -17.89 -16.16
N GLY A 31 -3.01 -16.67 -16.13
CA GLY A 31 -3.74 -15.42 -15.88
C GLY A 31 -4.17 -15.21 -14.43
N ARG A 32 -3.62 -15.96 -13.47
CA ARG A 32 -3.92 -15.79 -12.04
C ARG A 32 -3.03 -14.69 -11.47
N ILE A 33 -3.65 -13.72 -10.81
CA ILE A 33 -2.97 -12.60 -10.17
C ILE A 33 -2.86 -12.87 -8.68
N ASP A 34 -1.66 -12.75 -8.12
CA ASP A 34 -1.46 -12.71 -6.68
C ASP A 34 -1.76 -11.29 -6.17
N HIS A 35 -3.02 -11.05 -5.83
CA HIS A 35 -3.46 -9.73 -5.37
C HIS A 35 -2.87 -9.36 -4.00
N ALA A 36 -2.50 -10.34 -3.17
CA ALA A 36 -1.80 -10.09 -1.91
C ALA A 36 -0.39 -9.51 -2.15
N SER A 37 0.37 -10.08 -3.09
CA SER A 37 1.69 -9.55 -3.49
C SER A 37 1.59 -8.22 -4.23
N LEU A 38 0.57 -8.04 -5.07
CA LEU A 38 0.27 -6.77 -5.73
C LEU A 38 -0.05 -5.67 -4.70
N GLY A 39 -0.91 -5.96 -3.72
CA GLY A 39 -1.29 -5.05 -2.65
C GLY A 39 -0.09 -4.58 -1.82
N ARG A 40 0.82 -5.50 -1.45
CA ARG A 40 2.08 -5.13 -0.76
C ARG A 40 2.95 -4.21 -1.59
N SER A 41 3.10 -4.47 -2.90
CA SER A 41 3.90 -3.61 -3.78
C SER A 41 3.30 -2.21 -3.89
N LEU A 42 1.97 -2.12 -4.04
CA LEU A 42 1.23 -0.85 -4.04
C LEU A 42 1.41 -0.08 -2.72
N HIS A 43 1.35 -0.78 -1.58
CA HIS A 43 1.58 -0.19 -0.27
C HIS A 43 2.97 0.45 -0.18
N HIS A 44 4.00 -0.23 -0.67
CA HIS A 44 5.37 0.30 -0.65
C HIS A 44 5.54 1.53 -1.55
N VAL A 45 4.85 1.62 -2.69
CA VAL A 45 4.80 2.87 -3.50
C VAL A 45 4.19 4.01 -2.67
N GLY A 46 3.05 3.76 -2.03
CA GLY A 46 2.41 4.73 -1.13
C GLY A 46 3.32 5.15 0.03
N TYR A 47 4.08 4.22 0.59
CA TYR A 47 5.04 4.50 1.66
C TYR A 47 6.18 5.40 1.20
N CYS A 48 6.76 5.15 0.02
CA CYS A 48 7.80 6.02 -0.55
C CYS A 48 7.29 7.46 -0.75
N LEU A 49 6.05 7.61 -1.23
CA LEU A 49 5.40 8.91 -1.39
C LEU A 49 5.14 9.59 -0.03
N TRP A 50 4.67 8.83 0.95
CA TRP A 50 4.45 9.32 2.31
C TRP A 50 5.77 9.79 2.96
N SER A 51 6.85 9.03 2.81
CA SER A 51 8.19 9.39 3.33
C SER A 51 8.79 10.61 2.66
N THR A 52 8.38 10.93 1.43
CA THR A 52 8.78 12.14 0.71
C THR A 52 7.82 13.32 0.94
N GLY A 53 6.78 13.14 1.77
CA GLY A 53 5.80 14.18 2.10
C GLY A 53 4.67 14.36 1.08
N GLN A 54 4.63 13.51 0.04
CA GLN A 54 3.63 13.55 -1.03
C GLN A 54 2.36 12.76 -0.62
N TYR A 55 1.71 13.20 0.45
CA TYR A 55 0.54 12.50 1.03
C TYR A 55 -0.65 12.39 0.08
N ALA A 56 -0.89 13.44 -0.73
CA ALA A 56 -2.00 13.46 -1.68
C ALA A 56 -1.81 12.42 -2.79
N GLU A 57 -0.56 12.21 -3.23
CA GLU A 57 -0.23 11.18 -4.20
C GLU A 57 -0.24 9.79 -3.56
N ALA A 58 0.17 9.65 -2.30
CA ALA A 58 0.19 8.38 -1.58
C ALA A 58 -1.21 7.78 -1.35
N ARG A 59 -2.24 8.63 -1.17
CA ARG A 59 -3.62 8.21 -0.88
C ARG A 59 -4.17 7.14 -1.85
N PRO A 60 -4.22 7.39 -3.17
CA PRO A 60 -4.74 6.40 -4.11
C PRO A 60 -3.92 5.10 -4.15
N TRP A 61 -2.63 5.13 -3.80
CA TRP A 61 -1.82 3.91 -3.70
C TRP A 61 -2.22 3.06 -2.49
N TYR A 62 -2.48 3.68 -1.35
CA TYR A 62 -2.97 2.95 -0.17
C TYR A 62 -4.39 2.39 -0.39
N GLU A 63 -5.28 3.15 -1.01
CA GLU A 63 -6.63 2.68 -1.37
C GLU A 63 -6.55 1.45 -2.28
N ARG A 64 -5.72 1.50 -3.32
CA ARG A 64 -5.49 0.35 -4.21
C ARG A 64 -4.83 -0.81 -3.48
N ALA A 65 -3.86 -0.55 -2.61
CA ALA A 65 -3.19 -1.60 -1.83
C ALA A 65 -4.17 -2.38 -0.96
N VAL A 66 -5.07 -1.69 -0.28
CA VAL A 66 -6.13 -2.28 0.54
C VAL A 66 -7.10 -3.08 -0.33
N ALA A 67 -7.58 -2.50 -1.45
CA ALA A 67 -8.49 -3.17 -2.36
C ALA A 67 -7.92 -4.46 -2.98
N GLU A 68 -6.62 -4.48 -3.30
CA GLU A 68 -5.95 -5.69 -3.81
C GLU A 68 -5.69 -6.70 -2.69
N ALA A 69 -5.26 -6.25 -1.50
CA ALA A 69 -5.05 -7.14 -0.36
C ALA A 69 -6.34 -7.84 0.10
N GLU A 70 -7.52 -7.20 -0.06
CA GLU A 70 -8.83 -7.79 0.22
C GLU A 70 -9.25 -8.89 -0.76
N LYS A 71 -8.70 -8.91 -1.98
CA LYS A 71 -8.97 -9.99 -2.95
C LYS A 71 -8.24 -11.29 -2.62
N GLY A 72 -7.14 -11.19 -1.85
CA GLY A 72 -6.35 -12.35 -1.42
C GLY A 72 -5.36 -12.88 -2.48
N ASP A 73 -4.63 -13.93 -2.13
CA ASP A 73 -3.68 -14.58 -3.01
C ASP A 73 -4.38 -15.39 -4.14
N VAL A 74 -3.59 -16.07 -4.98
CA VAL A 74 -4.11 -16.95 -6.05
C VAL A 74 -5.01 -18.10 -5.55
N HIS A 75 -5.06 -18.34 -4.24
CA HIS A 75 -5.91 -19.33 -3.57
C HIS A 75 -7.07 -18.69 -2.81
N GLY A 76 -7.25 -17.37 -2.91
CA GLY A 76 -8.27 -16.61 -2.19
C GLY A 76 -7.97 -16.40 -0.70
N ARG A 77 -6.73 -16.61 -0.25
CA ARG A 77 -6.34 -16.37 1.14
C ARG A 77 -5.98 -14.92 1.34
N ILE A 78 -6.62 -14.29 2.31
CA ILE A 78 -6.37 -12.88 2.66
C ILE A 78 -5.31 -12.84 3.77
N ASP A 79 -4.24 -12.09 3.54
CA ASP A 79 -3.25 -11.78 4.57
C ASP A 79 -3.73 -10.59 5.40
N HIS A 80 -4.43 -10.90 6.50
CA HIS A 80 -4.95 -9.91 7.43
C HIS A 80 -3.86 -9.06 8.09
N ALA A 81 -2.65 -9.58 8.26
CA ALA A 81 -1.55 -8.82 8.84
C ALA A 81 -1.07 -7.73 7.86
N SER A 82 -0.83 -8.10 6.61
CA SER A 82 -0.45 -7.14 5.55
C SER A 82 -1.56 -6.11 5.28
N LEU A 83 -2.82 -6.55 5.28
CA LEU A 83 -3.99 -5.68 5.12
C LEU A 83 -4.12 -4.68 6.28
N SER A 84 -3.96 -5.14 7.53
CA SER A 84 -4.00 -4.28 8.71
C SER A 84 -2.89 -3.22 8.70
N ILE A 85 -1.66 -3.59 8.32
CA ILE A 85 -0.55 -2.64 8.17
C ILE A 85 -0.87 -1.58 7.11
N SER A 86 -1.42 -2.00 5.97
CA SER A 86 -1.80 -1.09 4.88
C SER A 86 -2.88 -0.11 5.31
N LEU A 87 -3.91 -0.60 6.01
CA LEU A 87 -4.98 0.23 6.56
C LEU A 87 -4.44 1.23 7.59
N ARG A 88 -3.58 0.82 8.53
CA ARG A 88 -3.00 1.72 9.54
C ARG A 88 -2.15 2.82 8.92
N THR A 89 -1.35 2.47 7.92
CA THR A 89 -0.42 3.42 7.29
C THR A 89 -1.18 4.37 6.35
N GLY A 90 -2.19 3.86 5.64
CA GLY A 90 -3.12 4.67 4.86
C GLY A 90 -3.95 5.61 5.73
N ALA A 91 -4.44 5.16 6.89
CA ALA A 91 -5.13 6.00 7.86
C ALA A 91 -4.24 7.14 8.38
N ALA A 92 -2.98 6.83 8.70
CA ALA A 92 -2.00 7.87 9.08
C ALA A 92 -1.79 8.90 7.95
N CYS A 93 -1.81 8.46 6.68
CA CYS A 93 -1.75 9.35 5.52
C CYS A 93 -3.01 10.23 5.41
N LEU A 94 -4.21 9.65 5.55
CA LEU A 94 -5.49 10.36 5.53
C LEU A 94 -5.56 11.43 6.64
N ARG A 95 -5.07 11.12 7.85
CA ARG A 95 -4.96 12.12 8.94
C ARG A 95 -4.09 13.30 8.58
N LYS A 96 -3.00 13.09 7.83
CA LYS A 96 -2.13 14.19 7.35
C LYS A 96 -2.81 15.05 6.30
N LEU A 97 -3.76 14.50 5.55
CA LEU A 97 -4.59 15.22 4.58
C LEU A 97 -5.79 15.93 5.23
N GLY A 98 -6.07 15.66 6.51
CA GLY A 98 -7.23 16.21 7.23
C GLY A 98 -8.50 15.35 7.15
N GLU A 99 -8.43 14.19 6.51
CA GLU A 99 -9.54 13.23 6.36
C GLU A 99 -9.64 12.32 7.59
N VAL A 100 -9.96 12.91 8.74
CA VAL A 100 -9.93 12.21 10.05
C VAL A 100 -11.00 11.13 10.18
N ASP A 101 -12.18 11.34 9.58
CA ASP A 101 -13.29 10.38 9.66
C ASP A 101 -12.91 9.06 8.96
N LEU A 102 -12.47 9.13 7.70
CA LEU A 102 -12.02 7.97 6.93
C LEU A 102 -10.81 7.29 7.58
N ALA A 103 -9.87 8.06 8.15
CA ALA A 103 -8.75 7.48 8.87
C ALA A 103 -9.20 6.66 10.08
N SER A 104 -10.18 7.15 10.84
CA SER A 104 -10.70 6.44 12.03
C SER A 104 -11.40 5.14 11.64
N GLU A 105 -12.13 5.14 10.52
CA GLU A 105 -12.74 3.93 9.96
C GLU A 105 -11.67 2.89 9.59
N TRP A 106 -10.60 3.32 8.93
CA TRP A 106 -9.50 2.44 8.51
C TRP A 106 -8.74 1.88 9.72
N GLU A 107 -8.48 2.68 10.75
CA GLU A 107 -7.86 2.24 11.99
C GLU A 107 -8.72 1.20 12.72
N ARG A 108 -10.04 1.45 12.84
CA ARG A 108 -10.98 0.48 13.43
C ARG A 108 -10.94 -0.84 12.67
N ARG A 109 -11.03 -0.78 11.34
CA ARG A 109 -11.00 -1.98 10.48
C ARG A 109 -9.67 -2.72 10.62
N ALA A 110 -8.55 -2.01 10.72
CA ALA A 110 -7.25 -2.62 10.95
C ALA A 110 -7.15 -3.35 12.29
N SER A 111 -7.74 -2.79 13.36
CA SER A 111 -7.80 -3.44 14.67
C SER A 111 -8.66 -4.69 14.65
N GLU A 112 -9.81 -4.67 13.98
CA GLU A 112 -10.70 -5.83 13.82
C GLU A 112 -10.03 -7.01 13.11
N LEU A 113 -9.13 -6.74 12.17
CA LEU A 113 -8.36 -7.76 11.46
C LEU A 113 -7.25 -8.41 12.32
N THR A 114 -6.86 -7.77 13.41
CA THR A 114 -5.76 -8.21 14.30
C THR A 114 -6.24 -8.64 15.69
N ALA A 115 -7.54 -8.57 15.94
CA ALA A 115 -8.19 -8.95 17.20
C ALA A 115 -8.53 -10.45 17.22
#